data_AF-A0A0J8FZT3-F1
#
_entry.id   AF-A0A0J8FZT3-F1
#
_cell.length_a   1.000
_cell.length_b   1.000
_cell.length_c   1.000
_cell.angle_alpha   90.00
_cell.angle_beta   90.00
_cell.angle_gamma   90.00
#
_symmetry.space_group_name_H-M   'P 1'
#
loop_
_entity.id
_entity.type
_entity.pdbx_description
1 polymer ?
#
loop_
_entity_poly.entity_id
_entity_poly.type
_entity_poly.pdbx_seq_one_letter_code
_entity_poly.pdbx_strand_id
1 'polypeptide(L)'
;MIEIGRGAVSKMSAQLGEPTVQYAFRLGDTEVPVNPLIGTHVRLEYLGAIHCSHCGRKTKTSFSQGYCYPCMTKLAQCDLCIMSPERCHYDAGTCRDPGWGEQFCMTDHVVYLANSSGVKVGITRATQLPTRWLDQGASQALPIMRVATRQQSGFVEDLFRSQVADKTNWRALLKGDAQSVDLKQVRDELFATCADGLLNLQERFGLQAIQPVSDIEPIEIRYPVEQYPTKIVSFNLDKNPIAEGTLLGIKGQYLIFDTGVINIRKYTAYQLAVHQ
;
A
#
# COMPACT_ATOMS: atom_id res chain seq x y z
N MET A 1 -22.31 -13.85 18.16
CA MET A 1 -21.04 -13.20 17.82
C MET A 1 -20.26 -12.98 19.09
N ILE A 2 -19.01 -13.43 19.10
CA ILE A 2 -18.01 -13.33 20.17
C ILE A 2 -16.97 -12.31 19.72
N GLU A 3 -16.55 -11.42 20.61
CA GLU A 3 -15.45 -10.50 20.31
C GLU A 3 -14.13 -11.28 20.27
N ILE A 4 -13.45 -11.28 19.13
CA ILE A 4 -12.17 -11.98 18.90
C ILE A 4 -10.96 -11.03 18.96
N GLY A 5 -11.19 -9.72 19.00
CA GLY A 5 -10.15 -8.73 19.20
C GLY A 5 -10.66 -7.30 19.22
N ARG A 6 -9.90 -6.41 19.87
CA ARG A 6 -10.18 -4.97 19.92
C ARG A 6 -8.92 -4.13 19.99
N GLY A 7 -8.98 -2.91 19.46
CA GLY A 7 -7.91 -1.93 19.61
C GLY A 7 -7.83 -0.90 18.49
N ALA A 8 -6.76 -0.09 18.52
CA ALA A 8 -6.45 0.83 17.44
C ALA A 8 -6.09 0.02 16.19
N VAL A 9 -6.93 0.06 15.16
CA VAL A 9 -6.65 -0.67 13.93
C VAL A 9 -5.51 0.02 13.18
N SER A 10 -4.62 -0.79 12.59
CA SER A 10 -3.67 -0.37 11.57
C SER A 10 -3.90 -1.15 10.29
N LYS A 11 -3.12 -0.88 9.24
CA LYS A 11 -3.16 -1.73 8.03
C LYS A 11 -2.97 -3.20 8.43
N MET A 12 -3.70 -4.10 7.80
CA MET A 12 -3.56 -5.54 8.06
C MET A 12 -2.12 -5.98 7.80
N SER A 13 -1.62 -6.93 8.59
CA SER A 13 -0.42 -7.65 8.18
C SER A 13 -0.75 -8.49 6.95
N ALA A 14 0.20 -8.58 6.03
CA ALA A 14 0.08 -9.38 4.83
C ALA A 14 1.44 -10.02 4.53
N GLN A 15 1.44 -11.32 4.35
CA GLN A 15 2.64 -12.11 4.04
C GLN A 15 2.33 -13.06 2.89
N LEU A 16 3.31 -13.30 2.02
CA LEU A 16 3.19 -14.36 1.02
C LEU A 16 3.00 -15.69 1.75
N GLY A 17 2.08 -16.50 1.25
CA GLY A 17 1.79 -17.83 1.76
C GLY A 17 1.30 -18.73 0.65
N GLU A 18 1.29 -20.03 0.93
CA GLU A 18 0.86 -21.08 0.00
C GLU A 18 -0.53 -21.59 0.42
N PRO A 19 -1.54 -21.64 -0.47
CA PRO A 19 -1.54 -21.20 -1.87
C PRO A 19 -1.86 -19.70 -2.05
N THR A 20 -2.16 -18.97 -0.98
CA THR A 20 -2.58 -17.56 -1.01
C THR A 20 -1.97 -16.74 0.12
N VAL A 21 -1.97 -15.42 -0.05
CA VAL A 21 -1.52 -14.43 0.94
C VAL A 21 -2.23 -14.62 2.29
N GLN A 22 -1.45 -14.56 3.37
CA GLN A 22 -1.94 -14.66 4.75
C GLN A 22 -2.07 -13.27 5.38
N TYR A 23 -3.20 -13.03 6.02
CA TYR A 23 -3.59 -11.76 6.61
C TYR A 23 -3.89 -11.88 8.11
N ALA A 24 -3.50 -10.86 8.87
CA ALA A 24 -3.98 -10.65 10.24
C ALA A 24 -4.43 -9.21 10.45
N PHE A 25 -5.52 -9.03 11.21
CA PHE A 25 -5.84 -7.72 11.79
C PHE A 25 -4.75 -7.33 12.77
N ARG A 26 -4.46 -6.04 12.84
CA ARG A 26 -3.57 -5.43 13.84
C ARG A 26 -4.37 -4.44 14.65
N LEU A 27 -4.70 -4.82 15.88
CA LEU A 27 -5.58 -4.10 16.80
C LEU A 27 -4.80 -3.73 18.06
N GLY A 28 -4.05 -2.63 18.00
CA GLY A 28 -3.03 -2.32 19.02
C GLY A 28 -1.94 -3.39 19.02
N ASP A 29 -1.73 -4.02 20.19
CA ASP A 29 -0.72 -5.08 20.38
C ASP A 29 -1.25 -6.49 20.03
N THR A 30 -2.53 -6.59 19.64
CA THR A 30 -3.18 -7.87 19.30
C THR A 30 -3.17 -8.08 17.79
N GLU A 31 -2.68 -9.24 17.34
CA GLU A 31 -2.87 -9.72 15.98
C GLU A 31 -3.92 -10.84 15.92
N VAL A 32 -4.90 -10.72 15.01
CA VAL A 32 -5.98 -11.70 14.82
C VAL A 32 -5.94 -12.23 13.38
N PRO A 33 -5.67 -13.52 13.14
CA PRO A 33 -5.69 -14.09 11.79
C PRO A 33 -7.03 -13.89 11.09
N VAL A 34 -7.01 -13.41 9.84
CA VAL A 34 -8.24 -13.11 9.06
C VAL A 34 -8.61 -14.25 8.11
N ASN A 35 -7.63 -14.94 7.52
CA ASN A 35 -7.88 -16.03 6.57
C ASN A 35 -8.85 -17.10 7.10
N PRO A 36 -8.75 -17.57 8.37
CA PRO A 36 -9.69 -18.54 8.92
C PRO A 36 -11.13 -18.04 9.08
N LEU A 37 -11.35 -16.72 8.96
CA LEU A 37 -12.67 -16.10 9.08
C LEU A 37 -13.44 -16.09 7.75
N ILE A 38 -12.77 -16.41 6.62
CA ILE A 38 -13.40 -16.48 5.30
C ILE A 38 -14.47 -17.57 5.31
N GLY A 39 -15.62 -17.29 4.69
CA GLY A 39 -16.82 -18.12 4.71
C GLY A 39 -17.67 -17.97 5.98
N THR A 40 -17.22 -17.20 6.97
CA THR A 40 -17.97 -16.98 8.22
C THR A 40 -18.54 -15.56 8.31
N HIS A 41 -19.53 -15.36 9.18
CA HIS A 41 -20.07 -14.04 9.46
C HIS A 41 -19.10 -13.27 10.37
N VAL A 42 -18.63 -12.12 9.91
CA VAL A 42 -17.70 -11.26 10.65
C VAL A 42 -18.29 -9.87 10.77
N ARG A 43 -18.13 -9.25 11.93
CA ARG A 43 -18.54 -7.87 12.21
C ARG A 43 -17.37 -7.02 12.66
N LEU A 44 -17.19 -5.87 12.03
CA LEU A 44 -16.34 -4.78 12.46
C LEU A 44 -17.20 -3.69 13.08
N GLU A 45 -16.88 -3.30 14.31
CA GLU A 45 -17.60 -2.27 15.05
C GLU A 45 -16.67 -1.12 15.43
N TYR A 46 -17.01 0.09 15.02
CA TYR A 46 -16.33 1.31 15.42
C TYR A 46 -16.77 1.75 16.82
N LEU A 47 -15.81 1.80 17.75
CA LEU A 47 -16.05 2.07 19.17
C LEU A 47 -16.10 3.58 19.51
N GLY A 48 -16.26 4.46 18.52
CA GLY A 48 -16.45 5.90 18.72
C GLY A 48 -15.19 6.68 19.15
N ALA A 49 -14.01 6.10 19.01
CA ALA A 49 -12.74 6.75 19.34
C ALA A 49 -11.68 6.57 18.24
N ILE A 50 -10.95 7.64 17.95
CA ILE A 50 -9.78 7.63 17.07
C ILE A 50 -8.60 8.16 17.87
N HIS A 51 -7.51 7.40 17.93
CA HIS A 51 -6.30 7.76 18.68
C HIS A 51 -5.12 7.93 17.74
N CYS A 52 -4.55 9.13 17.69
CA CYS A 52 -3.45 9.44 16.78
C CYS A 52 -2.32 8.41 16.90
N SER A 53 -1.90 7.82 15.78
CA SER A 53 -0.85 6.80 15.73
C SER A 53 0.53 7.27 16.21
N HIS A 54 0.75 8.58 16.33
CA HIS A 54 2.00 9.14 16.84
C HIS A 54 1.93 9.50 18.32
N CYS A 55 0.94 10.31 18.72
CA CYS A 55 0.89 10.89 20.07
C CYS A 55 -0.21 10.29 20.97
N GLY A 56 -0.99 9.33 20.47
CA GLY A 56 -2.10 8.70 21.21
C GLY A 56 -3.32 9.61 21.45
N ARG A 57 -3.24 10.91 21.14
CA ARG A 57 -4.31 11.87 21.40
C ARG A 57 -5.61 11.45 20.72
N LYS A 58 -6.71 11.50 21.47
CA LYS A 58 -8.08 11.35 20.94
C LYS A 58 -8.41 12.49 19.98
N THR A 59 -8.90 12.14 18.79
CA THR A 59 -9.28 13.07 17.73
C THR A 59 -10.65 12.70 17.16
N LYS A 60 -11.34 13.68 16.56
CA LYS A 60 -12.63 13.46 15.89
C LYS A 60 -12.48 12.86 14.49
N THR A 61 -11.29 12.97 13.89
CA THR A 61 -10.99 12.51 12.54
C THR A 61 -9.52 12.13 12.41
N SER A 62 -9.20 11.31 11.41
CA SER A 62 -7.85 10.81 11.11
C SER A 62 -7.34 11.45 9.81
N PHE A 63 -6.17 12.08 9.88
CA PHE A 63 -5.47 12.67 8.73
C PHE A 63 -4.27 11.81 8.34
N SER A 64 -3.87 11.84 7.06
CA SER A 64 -2.66 11.17 6.56
C SER A 64 -2.47 9.72 7.05
N GLN A 65 -3.57 8.96 7.10
CA GLN A 65 -3.60 7.56 7.55
C GLN A 65 -3.22 7.34 9.03
N GLY A 66 -3.75 8.13 9.95
CA GLY A 66 -3.65 7.83 11.39
C GLY A 66 -3.32 9.02 12.31
N TYR A 67 -3.14 10.22 11.79
CA TYR A 67 -2.65 11.37 12.57
C TYR A 67 -3.76 12.32 13.00
N CYS A 68 -3.61 12.93 14.17
CA CYS A 68 -4.40 14.11 14.53
C CYS A 68 -3.88 15.35 13.78
N TYR A 69 -4.71 16.38 13.65
CA TYR A 69 -4.35 17.60 12.91
C TYR A 69 -3.00 18.22 13.35
N PRO A 70 -2.71 18.42 14.66
CA PRO A 70 -1.41 18.95 15.09
C PRO A 70 -0.20 18.09 14.72
N CYS A 71 -0.36 16.76 14.66
CA CYS A 71 0.73 15.87 14.25
C CYS A 71 0.91 15.94 12.73
N MET A 72 -0.18 15.94 11.97
CA MET A 72 -0.13 16.06 10.51
C MET A 72 0.57 17.35 10.06
N THR A 73 0.37 18.46 10.76
CA THR A 73 1.01 19.74 10.42
C THR A 73 2.47 19.85 10.84
N LYS A 74 2.95 19.01 11.76
CA LYS A 74 4.31 19.10 12.34
C LYS A 74 5.26 18.00 11.87
N LEU A 75 4.78 16.79 11.64
CA LEU A 75 5.64 15.62 11.38
C LEU A 75 6.07 15.57 9.92
N ALA A 76 7.37 15.34 9.68
CA ALA A 76 7.93 15.21 8.33
C ALA A 76 7.30 14.07 7.52
N GLN A 77 6.91 12.97 8.17
CA GLN A 77 6.20 11.84 7.53
C GLN A 77 4.78 12.15 7.03
N CYS A 78 4.29 13.38 7.26
CA CYS A 78 3.04 13.89 6.72
C CYS A 78 3.25 14.97 5.65
N ASP A 79 4.50 15.27 5.28
CA ASP A 79 4.82 16.29 4.28
C ASP A 79 4.40 15.86 2.87
N LEU A 80 4.22 16.85 1.99
CA LEU A 80 3.87 16.63 0.59
C LEU A 80 4.86 15.70 -0.13
N CYS A 81 6.15 15.79 0.22
CA CYS A 81 7.21 14.98 -0.39
C CYS A 81 7.06 13.46 -0.14
N ILE A 82 6.18 13.05 0.78
CA ILE A 82 5.81 11.65 0.97
C ILE A 82 4.99 11.12 -0.20
N MET A 83 4.13 11.98 -0.77
CA MET A 83 3.32 11.67 -1.96
C MET A 83 4.03 12.02 -3.27
N SER A 84 4.94 13.00 -3.21
CA SER A 84 5.75 13.51 -4.33
C SER A 84 7.25 13.39 -3.99
N PRO A 85 7.84 12.19 -4.08
CA PRO A 85 9.22 11.93 -3.65
C PRO A 85 10.25 12.79 -4.38
N GLU A 86 10.00 13.17 -5.62
CA GLU A 86 10.84 14.04 -6.43
C GLU A 86 11.01 15.45 -5.81
N ARG A 87 10.06 15.87 -4.96
CA ARG A 87 10.08 17.13 -4.21
C ARG A 87 10.62 16.94 -2.78
N CYS A 88 11.67 16.15 -2.61
CA CYS A 88 12.20 15.79 -1.30
C CYS A 88 12.63 17.02 -0.49
N HIS A 89 12.00 17.26 0.67
CA HIS A 89 12.37 18.35 1.56
C HIS A 89 13.73 18.16 2.22
N TYR A 90 14.18 16.91 2.42
CA TYR A 90 15.50 16.65 3.01
C TYR A 90 16.62 17.08 2.06
N ASP A 91 16.53 16.68 0.79
CA ASP A 91 17.46 17.13 -0.26
C ASP A 91 17.46 18.66 -0.40
N ALA A 92 16.28 19.27 -0.31
CA ALA A 92 16.14 20.74 -0.33
C ALA A 92 16.57 21.45 0.97
N GLY A 93 17.04 20.73 2.00
CA GLY A 93 17.45 21.31 3.29
C GLY A 93 16.32 21.92 4.13
N THR A 94 15.06 21.55 3.85
CA THR A 94 13.84 22.11 4.47
C THR A 94 13.02 21.07 5.25
N CYS A 95 13.55 19.86 5.42
CA CYS A 95 12.86 18.81 6.16
C CYS A 95 12.64 19.23 7.61
N ARG A 96 11.40 19.03 8.09
CA ARG A 96 11.01 19.37 9.48
C ARG A 96 11.70 18.49 10.52
N ASP A 97 12.16 17.31 10.10
CA ASP A 97 12.92 16.38 10.92
C ASP A 97 14.03 15.73 10.07
N PRO A 98 15.22 16.34 10.01
CA PRO A 98 16.33 15.82 9.22
C PRO A 98 16.76 14.41 9.64
N GLY A 99 16.80 14.09 10.94
CA GLY A 99 17.20 12.75 11.40
C GLY A 99 16.25 11.66 10.91
N TRP A 100 14.95 11.94 10.90
CA TRP A 100 13.96 11.07 10.26
C TRP A 100 14.16 11.00 8.73
N GLY A 101 14.40 12.15 8.09
CA GLY A 101 14.63 12.22 6.64
C GLY A 101 15.84 11.42 6.17
N GLU A 102 16.92 11.40 6.94
CA GLU A 102 18.10 10.58 6.65
C GLU A 102 17.74 9.09 6.64
N GLN A 103 17.08 8.61 7.69
CA GLN A 103 16.70 7.19 7.81
C GLN A 103 15.62 6.76 6.79
N PHE A 104 14.72 7.67 6.41
CA PHE A 104 13.59 7.36 5.55
C PHE A 104 13.87 7.62 4.07
N CYS A 105 14.52 8.73 3.74
CA CYS A 105 14.76 9.17 2.36
C CYS A 105 16.11 8.70 1.83
N MET A 106 17.15 8.65 2.67
CA MET A 106 18.53 8.32 2.26
C MET A 106 18.84 6.85 2.49
N THR A 107 17.96 6.00 1.99
CA THR A 107 18.08 4.54 2.00
C THR A 107 17.70 4.00 0.63
N ASP A 108 18.15 2.78 0.33
CA ASP A 108 17.81 2.09 -0.90
C ASP A 108 16.30 1.95 -1.11
N HIS A 109 15.88 2.36 -2.29
CA HIS A 109 14.54 2.20 -2.82
C HIS A 109 14.57 1.33 -4.07
N VAL A 110 13.40 0.80 -4.39
CA VAL A 110 13.16 -0.01 -5.57
C VAL A 110 12.04 0.64 -6.37
N VAL A 111 12.26 0.81 -7.66
CA VAL A 111 11.21 1.08 -8.65
C VAL A 111 10.78 -0.27 -9.24
N TYR A 112 9.48 -0.50 -9.30
CA TYR A 112 8.92 -1.78 -9.72
C TYR A 112 7.71 -1.59 -10.64
N LEU A 113 7.43 -2.60 -11.45
CA LEU A 113 6.16 -2.78 -12.14
C LEU A 113 5.24 -3.64 -11.27
N ALA A 114 3.97 -3.28 -11.21
CA ALA A 114 2.94 -4.10 -10.57
C ALA A 114 1.69 -4.14 -11.42
N ASN A 115 1.07 -5.31 -11.53
CA ASN A 115 -0.20 -5.52 -12.19
C ASN A 115 -1.28 -5.83 -11.16
N SER A 116 -2.16 -4.86 -10.87
CA SER A 116 -3.26 -5.03 -9.89
C SER A 116 -4.64 -5.05 -10.57
N SER A 117 -4.84 -4.14 -11.51
CA SER A 117 -6.00 -4.06 -12.41
C SER A 117 -5.58 -3.53 -13.78
N GLY A 118 -4.30 -3.72 -14.11
CA GLY A 118 -3.52 -2.93 -15.05
C GLY A 118 -2.11 -2.71 -14.49
N VAL A 119 -1.14 -2.60 -15.41
CA VAL A 119 0.27 -2.35 -15.07
C VAL A 119 0.43 -0.91 -14.60
N LYS A 120 1.24 -0.72 -13.55
CA LYS A 120 1.67 0.58 -13.06
C LYS A 120 3.13 0.53 -12.62
N VAL A 121 3.76 1.69 -12.60
CA VAL A 121 5.06 1.90 -11.98
C VAL A 121 4.82 2.32 -10.53
N GLY A 122 5.60 1.75 -9.61
CA GLY A 122 5.55 2.12 -8.21
C GLY A 122 6.93 2.13 -7.57
N ILE A 123 7.03 2.80 -6.44
CA ILE A 123 8.26 2.87 -5.64
C ILE A 123 8.04 2.39 -4.21
N THR A 124 9.09 1.86 -3.61
CA THR A 124 9.11 1.55 -2.18
C THR A 124 10.52 1.39 -1.66
N ARG A 125 10.69 1.33 -0.33
CA ARG A 125 11.96 0.90 0.26
C ARG A 125 12.17 -0.58 0.00
N ALA A 126 13.40 -1.01 -0.23
CA ALA A 126 13.71 -2.42 -0.43
C ALA A 126 13.16 -3.32 0.69
N THR A 127 13.24 -2.85 1.94
CA THR A 127 12.73 -3.56 3.14
C THR A 127 11.20 -3.69 3.23
N GLN A 128 10.44 -3.06 2.32
CA GLN A 128 8.98 -3.17 2.27
C GLN A 128 8.50 -4.13 1.18
N LEU A 129 9.41 -4.76 0.43
CA LEU A 129 9.06 -5.82 -0.51
C LEU A 129 9.03 -7.18 0.22
N PRO A 130 8.00 -8.03 -0.02
CA PRO A 130 6.89 -7.87 -0.96
C PRO A 130 5.65 -7.16 -0.36
N THR A 131 5.66 -6.79 0.93
CA THR A 131 4.49 -6.22 1.65
C THR A 131 3.81 -5.06 0.90
N ARG A 132 4.59 -4.18 0.24
CA ARG A 132 4.03 -3.05 -0.52
C ARG A 132 3.17 -3.50 -1.70
N TRP A 133 3.52 -4.60 -2.36
CA TRP A 133 2.74 -5.17 -3.45
C TRP A 133 1.45 -5.80 -2.93
N LEU A 134 1.55 -6.52 -1.80
CA LEU A 134 0.42 -7.11 -1.10
C LEU A 134 -0.58 -6.03 -0.66
N ASP A 135 -0.11 -4.92 -0.09
CA ASP A 135 -0.96 -3.79 0.32
C ASP A 135 -1.75 -3.18 -0.85
N GLN A 136 -1.24 -3.30 -2.07
CA GLN A 136 -1.84 -2.74 -3.29
C GLN A 136 -2.70 -3.74 -4.06
N GLY A 137 -2.73 -5.01 -3.62
CA GLY A 137 -3.48 -6.05 -4.31
C GLY A 137 -2.90 -6.40 -5.68
N ALA A 138 -1.58 -6.28 -5.87
CA ALA A 138 -0.92 -6.69 -7.10
C ALA A 138 -1.00 -8.21 -7.28
N SER A 139 -1.39 -8.67 -8.47
CA SER A 139 -1.38 -10.09 -8.89
C SER A 139 -0.04 -10.49 -9.51
N GLN A 140 0.70 -9.52 -10.07
CA GLN A 140 2.09 -9.70 -10.50
C GLN A 140 2.93 -8.50 -10.06
N ALA A 141 4.20 -8.72 -9.73
CA ALA A 141 5.13 -7.63 -9.49
C ALA A 141 6.55 -7.98 -9.94
N LEU A 142 7.27 -6.97 -10.46
CA LEU A 142 8.64 -7.09 -10.95
C LEU A 142 9.46 -5.87 -10.51
N PRO A 143 10.48 -6.01 -9.65
CA PRO A 143 11.51 -5.00 -9.46
C PRO A 143 12.22 -4.71 -10.78
N ILE A 144 12.41 -3.43 -11.12
CA ILE A 144 13.07 -3.04 -12.36
C ILE A 144 14.29 -2.13 -12.13
N MET A 145 14.31 -1.33 -11.07
CA MET A 145 15.46 -0.48 -10.73
C MET A 145 15.72 -0.49 -9.23
N ARG A 146 16.99 -0.48 -8.83
CA ARG A 146 17.45 -0.13 -7.49
C ARG A 146 17.99 1.28 -7.52
N VAL A 147 17.57 2.11 -6.56
CA VAL A 147 17.96 3.52 -6.49
C VAL A 147 18.37 3.89 -5.07
N ALA A 148 19.42 4.70 -4.93
CA ALA A 148 20.06 4.97 -3.64
C ALA A 148 19.22 5.83 -2.69
N THR A 149 18.31 6.65 -3.23
CA THR A 149 17.45 7.52 -2.41
C THR A 149 15.99 7.51 -2.85
N ARG A 150 15.12 7.89 -1.92
CA ARG A 150 13.69 8.10 -2.17
C ARG A 150 13.45 9.11 -3.29
N GLN A 151 14.20 10.21 -3.32
CA GLN A 151 14.00 11.26 -4.31
C GLN A 151 14.31 10.76 -5.72
N GLN A 152 15.43 10.05 -5.88
CA GLN A 152 15.82 9.43 -7.13
C GLN A 152 14.75 8.44 -7.61
N SER A 153 14.16 7.65 -6.70
CA SER A 153 13.01 6.79 -7.04
C SER A 153 11.82 7.58 -7.59
N GLY A 154 11.56 8.78 -7.07
CA GLY A 154 10.50 9.66 -7.56
C GLY A 154 10.78 10.15 -8.99
N PHE A 155 12.00 10.58 -9.29
CA PHE A 155 12.37 10.99 -10.66
C PHE A 155 12.25 9.84 -11.66
N VAL A 156 12.71 8.63 -11.29
CA VAL A 156 12.60 7.45 -12.14
C VAL A 156 11.14 7.01 -12.31
N GLU A 157 10.33 7.05 -11.25
CA GLU A 157 8.90 6.75 -11.31
C GLU A 157 8.16 7.71 -12.24
N ASP A 158 8.42 9.02 -12.13
CA ASP A 158 7.79 10.05 -12.96
C ASP A 158 8.15 9.87 -14.45
N LEU A 159 9.43 9.60 -14.72
CA LEU A 159 9.91 9.29 -16.07
C LEU A 159 9.13 8.13 -16.70
N PHE A 160 9.03 6.99 -16.00
CA PHE A 160 8.33 5.82 -16.53
C PHE A 160 6.80 5.97 -16.53
N ARG A 161 6.21 6.70 -15.57
CA ARG A 161 4.76 6.89 -15.48
C ARG A 161 4.20 7.57 -16.72
N SER A 162 4.97 8.43 -17.38
CA SER A 162 4.57 9.06 -18.65
C SER A 162 4.25 8.04 -19.76
N GLN A 163 4.81 6.83 -19.69
CA GLN A 163 4.67 5.78 -20.70
C GLN A 163 3.66 4.69 -20.29
N VAL A 164 3.33 4.58 -19.00
CA VAL A 164 2.35 3.60 -18.51
C VAL A 164 1.01 4.28 -18.28
N ALA A 165 -0.02 3.86 -19.03
CA ALA A 165 -1.36 4.37 -18.83
C ALA A 165 -1.83 4.07 -17.40
N ASP A 166 -1.95 5.09 -16.54
CA ASP A 166 -2.46 4.94 -15.18
C ASP A 166 -3.96 4.64 -15.23
N LYS A 167 -4.28 3.34 -15.35
CA LYS A 167 -5.64 2.80 -15.36
C LYS A 167 -6.05 2.25 -13.99
N THR A 168 -5.44 2.74 -12.90
CA THR A 168 -5.66 2.18 -11.56
C THR A 168 -7.02 2.60 -10.99
N ASN A 169 -8.07 1.85 -11.29
CA ASN A 169 -9.37 1.99 -10.63
C ASN A 169 -9.47 0.98 -9.48
N TRP A 170 -9.48 1.44 -8.22
CA TRP A 170 -9.60 0.56 -7.06
C TRP A 170 -10.87 -0.33 -7.09
N ARG A 171 -11.92 0.09 -7.83
CA ARG A 171 -13.10 -0.78 -8.04
C ARG A 171 -12.78 -1.94 -8.96
N ALA A 172 -11.92 -1.77 -9.96
CA ALA A 172 -11.52 -2.86 -10.84
C ALA A 172 -10.72 -3.92 -10.08
N LEU A 173 -9.90 -3.51 -9.10
CA LEU A 173 -9.15 -4.41 -8.21
C LEU A 173 -10.04 -5.46 -7.52
N LEU A 174 -11.26 -5.06 -7.16
CA LEU A 174 -12.20 -5.89 -6.38
C LEU A 174 -13.27 -6.56 -7.25
N LYS A 175 -13.14 -6.53 -8.58
CA LYS A 175 -14.08 -7.19 -9.51
C LYS A 175 -13.56 -8.52 -10.04
N GLY A 176 -12.32 -8.88 -9.73
CA GLY A 176 -11.69 -10.08 -10.22
C GLY A 176 -10.17 -9.98 -10.20
N ASP A 177 -9.53 -10.97 -10.80
CA ASP A 177 -8.09 -10.95 -11.04
C ASP A 177 -7.74 -10.15 -12.29
N ALA A 178 -6.59 -9.48 -12.22
CA ALA A 178 -6.03 -8.84 -13.40
C ALA A 178 -5.61 -9.93 -14.40
N GLN A 179 -5.80 -9.65 -15.68
CA GLN A 179 -5.22 -10.48 -16.72
C GLN A 179 -3.70 -10.45 -16.59
N SER A 180 -3.06 -11.61 -16.71
CA SER A 180 -1.61 -11.72 -16.69
C SER A 180 -0.99 -10.92 -17.82
N VAL A 181 0.11 -10.23 -17.53
CA VAL A 181 0.88 -9.42 -18.47
C VAL A 181 2.34 -9.86 -18.40
N ASP A 182 3.04 -9.82 -19.53
CA ASP A 182 4.49 -9.98 -19.55
C ASP A 182 5.17 -8.71 -19.00
N LEU A 183 5.46 -8.72 -17.70
CA LEU A 183 6.11 -7.59 -17.04
C LEU A 183 7.56 -7.38 -17.51
N LYS A 184 8.23 -8.40 -18.05
CA LYS A 184 9.59 -8.25 -18.60
C LYS A 184 9.54 -7.49 -19.91
N GLN A 185 8.60 -7.85 -20.80
CA GLN A 185 8.38 -7.11 -22.03
C GLN A 185 8.06 -5.64 -21.74
N VAL A 186 7.14 -5.36 -20.81
CA VAL A 186 6.81 -3.97 -20.43
C VAL A 186 8.01 -3.22 -19.87
N ARG A 187 8.85 -3.87 -19.04
CA ARG A 187 10.10 -3.27 -18.56
C ARG A 187 11.02 -2.90 -19.71
N ASP A 188 11.23 -3.83 -20.65
CA ASP A 188 12.17 -3.63 -21.75
C ASP A 188 11.70 -2.52 -22.69
N GLU A 189 10.39 -2.43 -22.96
CA GLU A 189 9.77 -1.33 -23.69
C GLU A 189 9.94 0.03 -22.97
N LEU A 190 9.78 0.05 -21.64
CA LEU A 190 10.02 1.25 -20.83
C LEU A 190 11.49 1.69 -20.87
N PHE A 191 12.42 0.75 -20.73
CA PHE A 191 13.85 1.05 -20.78
C PHE A 191 14.26 1.57 -22.14
N ALA A 192 13.74 0.99 -23.23
CA ALA A 192 14.01 1.47 -24.58
C ALA A 192 13.44 2.87 -24.81
N THR A 193 12.18 3.11 -24.40
CA THR A 193 11.49 4.38 -24.65
C THR A 193 12.02 5.52 -23.77
N CYS A 194 12.48 5.21 -22.55
CA CYS A 194 13.00 6.19 -21.59
C CYS A 194 14.54 6.19 -21.50
N ALA A 195 15.25 5.61 -22.46
CA ALA A 195 16.71 5.43 -22.42
C ALA A 195 17.46 6.75 -22.17
N ASP A 196 17.15 7.80 -22.95
CA ASP A 196 17.77 9.12 -22.80
C ASP A 196 17.47 9.74 -21.42
N GLY A 197 16.24 9.59 -20.93
CA GLY A 197 15.85 10.08 -19.61
C GLY A 197 16.60 9.37 -18.47
N LEU A 198 16.78 8.05 -18.59
CA LEU A 198 17.55 7.27 -17.64
C LEU A 198 19.04 7.66 -17.65
N LEU A 199 19.61 7.83 -18.84
CA LEU A 199 21.01 8.26 -18.99
C LEU A 199 21.22 9.63 -18.31
N ASN A 200 20.35 10.59 -18.56
CA ASN A 200 20.41 11.91 -17.91
C ASN A 200 20.34 11.80 -16.37
N LEU A 201 19.48 10.94 -15.84
CA LEU A 201 19.39 10.72 -14.39
C LEU A 201 20.67 10.06 -13.84
N GLN A 202 21.25 9.11 -14.57
CA GLN A 202 22.50 8.44 -14.20
C GLN A 202 23.72 9.37 -14.30
N GLU A 203 23.77 10.27 -15.27
CA GLU A 203 24.81 11.30 -15.35
C GLU A 203 24.70 12.29 -14.18
N ARG A 204 23.48 12.68 -13.81
CA ARG A 204 23.23 13.59 -12.70
C ARG A 204 23.55 12.99 -11.33
N PHE A 205 23.16 11.74 -11.09
CA PHE A 205 23.22 11.12 -9.75
C PHE A 205 24.31 10.05 -9.61
N GLY A 206 24.92 9.63 -10.72
CA GLY A 206 25.89 8.55 -10.79
C GLY A 206 25.28 7.21 -11.15
N LEU A 207 26.00 6.42 -11.94
CA LEU A 207 25.60 5.06 -12.35
C LEU A 207 25.29 4.14 -11.17
N GLN A 208 26.02 4.29 -10.06
CA GLN A 208 25.80 3.48 -8.86
C GLN A 208 24.53 3.87 -8.10
N ALA A 209 24.01 5.09 -8.28
CA ALA A 209 22.83 5.56 -7.60
C ALA A 209 21.53 5.11 -8.26
N ILE A 210 21.55 4.78 -9.56
CA ILE A 210 20.38 4.38 -10.34
C ILE A 210 20.77 3.17 -11.21
N GLN A 211 20.45 1.98 -10.72
CA GLN A 211 20.87 0.72 -11.33
C GLN A 211 19.67 -0.08 -11.83
N PRO A 212 19.68 -0.56 -13.08
CA PRO A 212 18.70 -1.53 -13.54
C PRO A 212 18.85 -2.84 -12.76
N VAL A 213 17.72 -3.51 -12.55
CA VAL A 213 17.66 -4.84 -11.97
C VAL A 213 17.34 -5.83 -13.10
N SER A 214 18.31 -6.68 -13.42
CA SER A 214 18.18 -7.74 -14.41
C SER A 214 17.94 -9.11 -13.75
N ASP A 215 17.54 -10.08 -14.55
CA ASP A 215 17.53 -11.51 -14.19
C ASP A 215 16.64 -11.88 -12.97
N ILE A 216 15.61 -11.09 -12.72
CA ILE A 216 14.55 -11.39 -11.75
C ILE A 216 13.28 -11.81 -12.48
N GLU A 217 12.67 -12.90 -12.02
CA GLU A 217 11.35 -13.32 -12.47
C GLU A 217 10.23 -12.50 -11.80
N PRO A 218 9.17 -12.14 -12.54
CA PRO A 218 7.97 -11.60 -11.92
C PRO A 218 7.42 -12.54 -10.86
N ILE A 219 7.05 -12.00 -9.70
CA ILE A 219 6.38 -12.75 -8.66
C ILE A 219 4.89 -12.74 -8.97
N GLU A 220 4.27 -13.92 -8.99
CA GLU A 220 2.82 -14.08 -9.00
C GLU A 220 2.26 -14.09 -7.57
N ILE A 221 1.13 -13.43 -7.38
CA ILE A 221 0.51 -13.26 -6.06
C ILE A 221 -0.95 -13.65 -6.15
N ARG A 222 -1.35 -14.61 -5.33
CA ARG A 222 -2.74 -15.08 -5.22
C ARG A 222 -3.35 -14.67 -3.89
N TYR A 223 -4.59 -14.18 -3.94
CA TYR A 223 -5.30 -13.68 -2.78
C TYR A 223 -6.40 -14.65 -2.34
N PRO A 224 -6.70 -14.76 -1.04
CA PRO A 224 -7.75 -15.62 -0.53
C PRO A 224 -9.12 -14.98 -0.80
N VAL A 225 -9.67 -15.22 -1.99
CA VAL A 225 -10.99 -14.72 -2.40
C VAL A 225 -11.81 -15.89 -2.93
N GLU A 226 -12.90 -16.21 -2.23
CA GLU A 226 -13.86 -17.23 -2.67
C GLU A 226 -14.80 -16.66 -3.73
N GLN A 227 -15.24 -15.41 -3.55
CA GLN A 227 -16.16 -14.76 -4.47
C GLN A 227 -15.92 -13.25 -4.54
N TYR A 228 -15.83 -12.74 -5.78
CA TYR A 228 -15.78 -11.31 -6.06
C TYR A 228 -17.20 -10.69 -6.14
N PRO A 229 -17.40 -9.48 -5.62
CA PRO A 229 -18.70 -8.81 -5.65
C PRO A 229 -19.06 -8.35 -7.07
N THR A 230 -20.31 -8.58 -7.46
CA THR A 230 -20.87 -8.06 -8.73
C THR A 230 -21.05 -6.53 -8.70
N LYS A 231 -21.39 -6.00 -7.53
CA LYS A 231 -21.53 -4.56 -7.25
C LYS A 231 -20.69 -4.17 -6.04
N ILE A 232 -19.90 -3.12 -6.18
CA ILE A 232 -19.03 -2.63 -5.11
C ILE A 232 -19.77 -1.57 -4.30
N VAL A 233 -20.15 -1.93 -3.08
CA VAL A 233 -20.69 -1.02 -2.06
C VAL A 233 -19.64 -0.88 -0.96
N SER A 234 -19.13 0.34 -0.73
CA SER A 234 -18.12 0.56 0.31
C SER A 234 -18.77 0.86 1.65
N PHE A 235 -18.37 0.12 2.69
CA PHE A 235 -18.71 0.47 4.06
C PHE A 235 -18.10 1.81 4.47
N ASN A 236 -18.82 2.55 5.30
CA ASN A 236 -18.39 3.82 5.85
C ASN A 236 -18.66 3.87 7.37
N LEU A 237 -17.64 3.59 8.18
CA LEU A 237 -17.76 3.54 9.63
C LEU A 237 -18.08 4.90 10.29
N ASP A 238 -17.82 6.01 9.59
CA ASP A 238 -18.19 7.35 10.06
C ASP A 238 -19.71 7.60 9.94
N LYS A 239 -20.39 6.88 9.03
CA LYS A 239 -21.84 7.00 8.78
C LYS A 239 -22.64 5.90 9.45
N ASN A 240 -22.15 4.67 9.37
CA ASN A 240 -22.71 3.50 10.03
C ASN A 240 -21.54 2.81 10.75
N PRO A 241 -21.50 2.79 12.10
CA PRO A 241 -20.36 2.27 12.86
C PRO A 241 -20.18 0.75 12.74
N ILE A 242 -21.01 0.06 11.96
CA ILE A 242 -20.96 -1.38 11.75
C ILE A 242 -20.69 -1.69 10.28
N ALA A 243 -19.74 -2.59 10.03
CA ALA A 243 -19.55 -3.28 8.76
C ALA A 243 -19.56 -4.78 9.03
N GLU A 244 -20.57 -5.49 8.54
CA GLU A 244 -20.77 -6.92 8.82
C GLU A 244 -21.36 -7.66 7.63
N GLY A 245 -21.14 -8.96 7.59
CA GLY A 245 -21.59 -9.86 6.54
C GLY A 245 -20.79 -11.15 6.56
N THR A 246 -21.03 -12.02 5.57
CA THR A 246 -20.17 -13.18 5.32
C THR A 246 -18.89 -12.69 4.65
N LEU A 247 -17.72 -12.97 5.23
CA LEU A 247 -16.43 -12.61 4.63
C LEU A 247 -16.14 -13.54 3.45
N LEU A 248 -16.21 -13.03 2.23
CA LEU A 248 -15.98 -13.78 0.99
C LEU A 248 -14.53 -13.74 0.50
N GLY A 249 -13.71 -12.85 1.07
CA GLY A 249 -12.30 -12.79 0.70
C GLY A 249 -11.57 -11.54 1.15
N ILE A 250 -10.28 -11.53 0.85
CA ILE A 250 -9.35 -10.45 1.17
C ILE A 250 -8.47 -10.20 -0.03
N LYS A 251 -8.35 -8.94 -0.47
CA LYS A 251 -7.41 -8.54 -1.55
C LYS A 251 -6.86 -7.15 -1.27
N GLY A 252 -5.54 -7.00 -1.28
CA GLY A 252 -4.94 -5.74 -0.88
C GLY A 252 -5.12 -5.47 0.61
N GLN A 253 -5.63 -4.28 0.93
CA GLN A 253 -6.08 -3.90 2.27
C GLN A 253 -7.62 -3.88 2.38
N TYR A 254 -8.31 -4.59 1.48
CA TYR A 254 -9.76 -4.69 1.45
C TYR A 254 -10.24 -6.05 1.97
N LEU A 255 -11.23 -6.00 2.85
CA LEU A 255 -12.11 -7.14 3.11
C LEU A 255 -13.30 -7.07 2.16
N ILE A 256 -13.72 -8.23 1.67
CA ILE A 256 -14.83 -8.41 0.75
C ILE A 256 -15.91 -9.20 1.48
N PHE A 257 -17.05 -8.58 1.72
CA PHE A 257 -18.24 -9.20 2.27
C PHE A 257 -19.31 -9.39 1.19
N ASP A 258 -20.26 -10.27 1.44
CA ASP A 258 -21.50 -10.40 0.66
C ASP A 258 -22.35 -9.10 0.66
N THR A 259 -22.25 -8.31 1.72
CA THR A 259 -22.97 -7.05 1.94
C THR A 259 -22.20 -5.79 1.51
N GLY A 260 -20.89 -5.89 1.23
CA GLY A 260 -20.07 -4.73 0.85
C GLY A 260 -18.57 -4.97 0.98
N VAL A 261 -17.77 -3.92 0.79
CA VAL A 261 -16.31 -3.96 0.92
C VAL A 261 -15.81 -2.88 1.86
N ILE A 262 -14.70 -3.14 2.56
CA ILE A 262 -14.10 -2.17 3.46
C ILE A 262 -12.58 -2.17 3.32
N ASN A 263 -11.98 -0.99 3.13
CA ASN A 263 -10.54 -0.81 3.17
C ASN A 263 -10.10 -0.58 4.63
N ILE A 264 -9.41 -1.54 5.23
CA ILE A 264 -9.00 -1.46 6.64
C ILE A 264 -7.99 -0.33 6.88
N ARG A 265 -7.06 -0.12 5.93
CA ARG A 265 -6.07 0.94 6.01
C ARG A 265 -6.69 2.34 6.11
N LYS A 266 -7.86 2.58 5.49
CA LYS A 266 -8.61 3.84 5.62
C LYS A 266 -8.93 4.17 7.08
N TYR A 267 -9.21 3.15 7.90
CA TYR A 267 -9.59 3.30 9.30
C TYR A 267 -8.41 3.22 10.27
N THR A 268 -7.17 3.35 9.77
CA THR A 268 -6.00 3.43 10.66
C THR A 268 -6.23 4.49 11.76
N ALA A 269 -5.89 4.13 13.00
CA ALA A 269 -6.14 4.87 14.26
C ALA A 269 -7.56 4.75 14.86
N TYR A 270 -8.53 4.18 14.15
CA TYR A 270 -9.88 3.94 14.71
C TYR A 270 -9.82 2.81 15.74
N GLN A 271 -10.53 2.98 16.85
CA GLN A 271 -10.77 1.89 17.80
C GLN A 271 -11.86 0.98 17.25
N LEU A 272 -11.49 -0.24 16.88
CA LEU A 272 -12.42 -1.24 16.37
C LEU A 272 -12.52 -2.43 17.33
N ALA A 273 -13.70 -3.04 17.40
CA ALA A 273 -13.88 -4.42 17.85
C ALA A 273 -14.20 -5.31 16.65
N VAL A 274 -13.64 -6.51 16.64
CA VAL A 274 -13.89 -7.53 15.62
C VAL A 274 -14.63 -8.69 16.28
N HIS A 275 -15.73 -9.11 15.67
CA HIS A 275 -16.56 -10.20 16.17
C HIS A 275 -16.75 -11.29 15.12
N GLN A 276 -16.92 -12.53 15.60
CA GLN A 276 -17.25 -13.74 14.83
C GLN A 276 -18.34 -14.54 15.54
#